data_AF-A0A963QBI0-F1
#
_entry.id   AF-A0A963QBI0-F1
#
_cell.length_a   1.000
_cell.length_b   1.000
_cell.length_c   1.000
_cell.angle_alpha   90.00
_cell.angle_beta   90.00
_cell.angle_gamma   90.00
#
_symmetry.space_group_name_H-M   'P 1'
#
loop_
_entity.id
_entity.type
_entity.pdbx_description
1 polymer ?
#
loop_
_entity_poly.entity_id
_entity_poly.type
_entity_poly.pdbx_seq_one_letter_code
_entity_poly.pdbx_strand_id
1 'polypeptide(L)' 'LVLLDVMMPGKTGLEVCQHVRAQDRLRDVRIVMLTAKGRETDVAKGLALGANAYVTKPFSTRDLVARVRELLEGKAA' A
#
# COMPACT_ATOMS: atom_id res chain seq x y z
N LEU A 1 -6.35 4.20 -7.60
CA LEU A 1 -5.20 4.19 -6.67
C LEU A 1 -5.72 4.50 -5.28
N VAL A 2 -5.19 3.83 -4.25
CA VAL A 2 -5.55 4.03 -2.84
C VAL A 2 -4.28 4.19 -2.02
N LEU A 3 -4.23 5.22 -1.18
CA LEU A 3 -3.27 5.32 -0.09
C LEU A 3 -3.96 4.76 1.17
N LEU A 4 -3.38 3.75 1.79
CA LEU A 4 -4.03 2.97 2.84
C LEU A 4 -3.14 2.92 4.09
N ASP A 5 -3.67 3.36 5.24
CA ASP A 5 -2.96 3.18 6.50
C ASP A 5 -3.04 1.73 6.97
N VAL A 6 -1.94 1.19 7.47
CA VAL A 6 -1.91 -0.16 8.06
C VAL A 6 -2.59 -0.18 9.43
N MET A 7 -2.43 0.87 10.23
CA MET A 7 -2.92 0.95 11.61
C MET A 7 -4.22 1.77 11.63
N MET A 8 -5.36 1.08 11.55
CA MET A 8 -6.69 1.68 11.63
C MET A 8 -7.55 0.94 12.67
N PRO A 9 -8.49 1.63 13.34
CA PRO A 9 -9.43 0.97 14.24
C PRO A 9 -10.40 0.05 13.47
N GLY A 10 -10.78 -1.06 14.08
CA GLY A 10 -11.74 -2.03 13.53
C GLY A 10 -11.14 -3.01 12.52
N LYS A 11 -10.63 -2.52 11.38
CA LYS A 11 -9.94 -3.33 10.37
C LYS A 11 -8.57 -2.73 10.05
N THR A 12 -7.56 -3.57 10.02
CA THR A 12 -6.21 -3.18 9.60
C THR A 12 -6.16 -2.91 8.09
N GLY A 13 -5.20 -2.08 7.66
CA GLY A 13 -4.97 -1.87 6.22
C GLY A 13 -4.66 -3.17 5.48
N LEU A 14 -3.99 -4.13 6.13
CA LEU A 14 -3.71 -5.45 5.53
C LEU A 14 -4.99 -6.24 5.23
N GLU A 15 -5.94 -6.26 6.15
CA GLU A 15 -7.25 -6.91 5.96
C GLU A 15 -8.06 -6.20 4.86
N VAL A 16 -8.02 -4.87 4.83
CA VAL A 16 -8.66 -4.08 3.76
C VAL A 16 -8.03 -4.42 2.40
N CYS A 17 -6.70 -4.52 2.32
CA CYS A 17 -5.99 -4.89 1.10
C CYS A 17 -6.40 -6.28 0.60
N GLN A 18 -6.42 -7.27 1.49
CA GLN A 18 -6.90 -8.62 1.16
C GLN A 18 -8.35 -8.59 0.64
N HIS A 19 -9.22 -7.84 1.30
CA HIS A 19 -10.62 -7.74 0.90
C HIS A 19 -10.79 -7.04 -0.46
N VAL A 20 -9.98 -6.02 -0.75
CA VAL A 20 -9.94 -5.36 -2.07
C VAL A 20 -9.45 -6.33 -3.14
N ARG A 21 -8.40 -7.12 -2.87
CA ARG A 21 -7.86 -8.10 -3.82
C ARG A 21 -8.81 -9.27 -4.09
N ALA A 22 -9.68 -9.60 -3.15
CA ALA A 22 -10.72 -10.62 -3.31
C ALA A 22 -11.92 -10.17 -4.16
N GLN A 23 -12.06 -8.85 -4.45
CA GLN A 23 -13.14 -8.33 -5.27
C GLN A 23 -12.66 -8.12 -6.71
N ASP A 24 -13.18 -8.89 -7.68
CA ASP A 24 -12.76 -8.82 -9.09
C ASP A 24 -12.79 -7.39 -9.66
N ARG A 25 -13.85 -6.63 -9.35
CA ARG A 25 -14.00 -5.24 -9.81
C ARG A 25 -12.93 -4.27 -9.27
N LEU A 26 -12.26 -4.61 -8.16
CA LEU A 26 -11.25 -3.78 -7.51
C LEU A 26 -9.84 -4.39 -7.60
N ARG A 27 -9.70 -5.57 -8.21
CA ARG A 27 -8.48 -6.36 -8.19
C ARG A 27 -7.27 -5.59 -8.73
N ASP A 28 -7.47 -4.72 -9.72
CA ASP A 28 -6.40 -3.94 -10.35
C ASP A 28 -6.15 -2.56 -9.72
N VAL A 29 -6.89 -2.23 -8.64
CA VAL A 29 -6.68 -0.97 -7.92
C VAL A 29 -5.27 -0.97 -7.32
N ARG A 30 -4.45 0.00 -7.69
CA ARG A 30 -3.13 0.19 -7.06
C ARG A 30 -3.30 0.60 -5.60
N ILE A 31 -2.64 -0.10 -4.67
CA ILE A 31 -2.66 0.17 -3.23
C ILE A 31 -1.24 0.50 -2.75
N VAL A 32 -1.08 1.66 -2.12
CA VAL A 32 0.14 2.06 -1.42
C VAL A 32 -0.13 2.04 0.07
N MET A 33 0.57 1.18 0.80
CA MET A 33 0.48 1.09 2.24
C MET A 33 1.32 2.18 2.90
N LEU A 34 0.72 2.90 3.84
CA LEU A 34 1.38 3.87 4.71
C LEU A 34 1.43 3.28 6.12
N THR A 35 2.58 3.27 6.78
CA THR A 35 2.66 2.66 8.11
C THR A 35 3.75 3.26 8.98
N ALA A 36 3.62 3.16 10.30
CA ALA A 36 4.75 3.35 11.22
C ALA A 36 5.61 2.08 11.40
N LYS A 37 5.13 0.92 10.91
CA LYS A 37 5.83 -0.37 11.03
C LYS A 37 6.81 -0.57 9.88
N GLY A 38 8.06 -0.17 10.10
CA GLY A 38 9.15 -0.29 9.13
C GLY A 38 9.97 -1.57 9.17
N ARG A 39 9.55 -2.61 9.90
CA ARG A 39 10.27 -3.90 9.90
C ARG A 39 10.12 -4.56 8.53
N GLU A 40 11.21 -5.14 8.01
CA GLU A 40 11.22 -5.83 6.72
C GLU A 40 10.13 -6.91 6.63
N THR A 41 9.84 -7.60 7.74
CA THR A 41 8.79 -8.61 7.82
C THR A 41 7.38 -8.03 7.61
N ASP A 42 7.10 -6.82 8.12
CA ASP A 42 5.83 -6.13 7.94
C ASP A 42 5.66 -5.66 6.48
N VAL A 43 6.74 -5.15 5.89
CA VAL A 43 6.79 -4.75 4.47
C VAL A 43 6.54 -5.95 3.56
N ALA A 44 7.30 -7.04 3.75
CA ALA A 44 7.19 -8.26 2.96
C ALA A 44 5.77 -8.84 3.03
N LYS A 45 5.17 -8.84 4.24
CA LYS A 45 3.78 -9.26 4.42
C LYS A 45 2.81 -8.37 3.64
N GLY A 46 2.96 -7.05 3.69
CA GLY A 46 2.10 -6.12 2.95
C GLY A 46 2.13 -6.34 1.44
N LEU A 47 3.34 -6.52 0.89
CA LEU A 47 3.54 -6.78 -0.53
C LEU A 47 2.97 -8.16 -0.94
N ALA A 48 3.22 -9.20 -0.15
CA ALA A 48 2.68 -10.54 -0.41
C ALA A 48 1.14 -10.58 -0.39
N LEU A 49 0.49 -9.69 0.38
CA LEU A 49 -0.96 -9.52 0.42
C LEU A 49 -1.53 -8.65 -0.71
N GLY A 50 -0.68 -8.24 -1.65
CA GLY A 50 -1.08 -7.53 -2.86
C GLY A 50 -1.00 -6.01 -2.77
N ALA A 51 -0.30 -5.43 -1.79
CA ALA A 51 0.06 -4.01 -1.87
C ALA A 51 1.06 -3.79 -3.01
N ASN A 52 0.91 -2.69 -3.76
CA ASN A 52 1.82 -2.36 -4.86
C ASN A 52 3.06 -1.61 -4.38
N ALA A 53 2.93 -0.89 -3.27
CA ALA A 53 4.07 -0.25 -2.61
C ALA A 53 3.81 -0.12 -1.12
N TYR A 54 4.89 0.09 -0.40
CA TYR A 54 4.90 0.23 1.03
C TYR A 54 5.79 1.42 1.41
N VAL A 55 5.26 2.36 2.17
CA VAL A 55 5.93 3.61 2.56
C VAL A 55 5.86 3.75 4.07
N THR A 56 7.03 3.84 4.70
CA THR A 56 7.15 4.01 6.15
C THR A 56 7.02 5.47 6.54
N LYS A 57 6.34 5.71 7.65
CA LYS A 57 6.23 7.01 8.34
C LYS A 57 7.43 7.17 9.29
N PRO A 58 7.94 8.40 9.46
CA PRO A 58 7.57 9.61 8.73
C PRO A 58 8.07 9.58 7.28
N PHE A 59 7.31 10.17 6.36
CA PHE A 59 7.67 10.30 4.95
C PHE A 59 7.59 11.76 4.50
N SER A 60 8.37 12.10 3.48
CA SER A 60 8.22 13.36 2.75
C SER A 60 7.02 13.28 1.80
N THR A 61 6.17 14.30 1.80
CA THR A 61 5.07 14.41 0.82
C THR A 61 5.59 14.43 -0.61
N ARG A 62 6.77 15.03 -0.85
CA ARG A 62 7.41 15.05 -2.17
C ARG A 62 7.71 13.64 -2.65
N ASP A 63 8.29 12.82 -1.78
CA ASP A 63 8.73 11.47 -2.12
C ASP A 63 7.53 10.53 -2.28
N LEU A 64 6.48 10.70 -1.44
CA LEU A 64 5.22 10.00 -1.61
C LEU A 64 4.57 10.31 -2.97
N VAL A 65 4.52 11.59 -3.37
CA VAL A 65 3.97 12.00 -4.66
C VAL A 65 4.79 11.43 -5.82
N ALA A 66 6.12 11.45 -5.74
CA ALA A 66 6.99 10.85 -6.76
C ALA A 66 6.69 9.35 -6.93
N ARG A 67 6.61 8.61 -5.82
CA ARG A 67 6.28 7.18 -5.83
C ARG A 67 4.90 6.89 -6.41
N VAL A 68 3.91 7.72 -6.08
CA VAL A 68 2.55 7.61 -6.65
C VAL A 68 2.57 7.82 -8.16
N ARG A 69 3.33 8.80 -8.66
CA ARG A 69 3.47 9.03 -10.10
C ARG A 69 4.10 7.83 -10.80
N GLU A 70 5.19 7.28 -10.28
CA GLU A 70 5.84 6.08 -10.83
C GLU A 70 4.87 4.89 -10.95
N LEU A 71 4.04 4.68 -9.93
CA LEU A 71 3.03 3.61 -9.92
C LEU A 71 1.94 3.83 -10.98
N LEU A 72 1.47 5.07 -11.13
CA LEU A 72 0.42 5.41 -12.11
C LEU A 72 0.94 5.36 -13.55
N GLU A 73 2.20 5.73 -13.77
CA GLU A 73 2.88 5.67 -15.07
C GLU A 73 3.25 4.23 -15.48
N GLY A 74 3.06 3.25 -14.61
CA GLY A 74 3.38 1.84 -14.90
C GLY A 74 4.89 1.55 -14.93
N LYS A 75 5.71 2.45 -14.39
CA LYS A 75 7.18 2.28 -14.30
C LYS A 75 7.62 1.44 -13.09
N ALA A 76 6.70 1.19 -12.15
CA ALA A 76 6.90 0.24 -11.07
C ALA A 76 6.56 -1.17 -11.58
N ALA A 77 7.55 -1.83 -12.19
CA ALA A 77 7.56 -3.26 -12.48
C ALA A 77 8.51 -3.94 -11.50
#